data_AF-A0A103XUW0-F1
#
_entry.id   AF-A0A103XUW0-F1
#
_cell.length_a   1.000
_cell.length_b   1.000
_cell.length_c   1.000
_cell.angle_alpha   90.00
_cell.angle_beta   90.00
_cell.angle_gamma   90.00
#
_symmetry.space_group_name_H-M   'P 1'
#
loop_
_entity.id
_entity.type
_entity.pdbx_description
1 polymer ?
#
loop_
_entity_poly.entity_id
_entity_poly.type
_entity_poly.pdbx_seq_one_letter_code
_entity_poly.pdbx_strand_id
1 'polypeptide(L)'
;MLPPELELANKTFPLISECDLSSVSHRSVAADLDGTLLKASLSFPYYILVAIEAGSLLRGLILLLCVPIIAVVYVFISEDFAGRMLIFVSFSGVKVSDIEVVARGVLPPFYAADVRSDSFQVFDSCQRKVIVTANPVVMVDTFVKDFLGGEKVLGTEIEVNPRTNRATGFVKEPGVLVGKWKKFAILKEFGEDLPDIGIGDRKSDHDFMSICKVRYFDFTIYIFKNSLQNPKDGRLPVLISVN
;
A
#
# COMPACT_ATOMS: atom_id res chain seq x y z
N MET A 1 -13.60 27.09 -33.40
CA MET A 1 -12.64 25.97 -33.42
C MET A 1 -11.56 26.27 -32.40
N LEU A 2 -11.57 25.56 -31.28
CA LEU A 2 -10.53 25.62 -30.24
C LEU A 2 -9.56 24.44 -30.45
N PRO A 3 -8.27 24.56 -30.08
CA PRO A 3 -7.23 23.59 -30.43
C PRO A 3 -7.36 22.26 -29.65
N PRO A 4 -6.82 21.15 -30.20
CA PRO A 4 -6.99 19.78 -29.69
C PRO A 4 -6.00 19.43 -28.57
N GLU A 5 -5.88 20.30 -27.56
CA GLU A 5 -5.04 20.08 -26.38
C GLU A 5 -5.81 20.47 -25.12
N LEU A 6 -6.84 19.69 -24.76
CA LEU A 6 -7.46 19.71 -23.42
C LEU A 6 -8.46 18.55 -23.17
N GLU A 7 -8.21 17.37 -23.73
CA GLU A 7 -8.81 16.12 -23.23
C GLU A 7 -7.77 15.30 -22.47
N LEU A 8 -7.25 15.85 -21.38
CA LEU A 8 -6.80 14.98 -20.29
C LEU A 8 -8.08 14.50 -19.61
N ALA A 9 -8.64 13.42 -20.15
CA ALA A 9 -9.81 12.75 -19.60
C ALA A 9 -9.67 12.66 -18.07
N ASN A 10 -10.59 13.29 -17.35
CA ASN A 10 -10.85 12.98 -15.95
C ASN A 10 -11.22 11.50 -15.90
N LYS A 11 -10.20 10.63 -15.80
CA LYS A 11 -10.35 9.18 -15.62
C LYS A 11 -10.98 8.97 -14.26
N THR A 12 -12.31 9.02 -14.24
CA THR A 12 -13.12 8.68 -13.09
C THR A 12 -13.30 7.18 -13.14
N PHE A 13 -12.81 6.50 -12.11
CA PHE A 13 -12.92 5.06 -11.99
C PHE A 13 -14.19 4.74 -11.16
N PRO A 14 -14.97 3.71 -11.52
CA PRO A 14 -16.13 3.29 -10.73
C PRO A 14 -15.70 2.78 -9.35
N LEU A 15 -16.61 2.85 -8.37
CA LEU A 15 -16.37 2.34 -7.02
C LEU A 15 -16.34 0.81 -7.01
N ILE A 16 -15.60 0.20 -6.06
CA ILE A 16 -15.55 -1.26 -5.90
C ILE A 16 -16.95 -1.88 -5.65
N SER A 17 -17.87 -1.11 -5.06
CA SER A 17 -19.26 -1.52 -4.81
C SER A 17 -20.06 -1.74 -6.10
N GLU A 18 -19.62 -1.19 -7.23
CA GLU A 18 -20.21 -1.37 -8.55
C GLU A 18 -19.59 -2.54 -9.32
N CYS A 19 -18.77 -3.38 -8.66
CA CYS A 19 -18.09 -4.48 -9.30
C CYS A 19 -19.03 -5.60 -9.75
N ASP A 20 -19.16 -5.77 -11.07
CA ASP A 20 -19.89 -6.88 -11.68
C ASP A 20 -18.92 -7.96 -12.20
N LEU A 21 -18.66 -8.94 -11.33
CA LEU A 21 -17.80 -10.09 -11.59
C LEU A 21 -18.33 -11.04 -12.68
N SER A 22 -19.59 -10.91 -13.11
CA SER A 22 -20.17 -11.76 -14.15
C SER A 22 -19.65 -11.44 -15.55
N SER A 23 -19.15 -10.22 -15.75
CA SER A 23 -18.66 -9.71 -17.03
C SER A 23 -17.19 -10.07 -17.34
N VAL A 24 -16.46 -10.62 -16.36
CA VAL A 24 -14.99 -10.78 -16.43
C VAL A 24 -14.59 -12.24 -16.69
N SER A 25 -13.95 -12.48 -17.85
CA SER A 25 -13.31 -13.77 -18.16
C SER A 25 -11.92 -13.88 -17.52
N HIS A 26 -11.46 -15.10 -17.21
CA HIS A 26 -10.10 -15.40 -16.70
C HIS A 26 -9.66 -14.82 -15.34
N ARG A 27 -10.49 -13.98 -14.70
CA ARG A 27 -10.45 -13.56 -13.28
C ARG A 27 -9.04 -13.43 -12.68
N SER A 28 -8.21 -12.60 -13.32
CA SER A 28 -6.94 -12.14 -12.78
C SER A 28 -7.08 -10.74 -12.19
N VAL A 29 -6.44 -10.48 -11.04
CA VAL A 29 -6.51 -9.19 -10.34
C VAL A 29 -5.13 -8.68 -9.96
N ALA A 30 -4.94 -7.37 -10.13
CA ALA A 30 -3.85 -6.59 -9.57
C ALA A 30 -4.42 -5.56 -8.59
N ALA A 31 -4.08 -5.66 -7.31
CA ALA A 31 -4.58 -4.77 -6.27
C ALA A 31 -3.44 -4.09 -5.51
N ASP A 32 -3.60 -2.80 -5.18
CA ASP A 32 -2.78 -2.21 -4.12
C ASP A 32 -3.15 -2.81 -2.76
N LEU A 33 -2.27 -2.66 -1.78
CA LEU A 33 -2.45 -3.19 -0.43
C LEU A 33 -3.02 -2.13 0.52
N ASP A 34 -2.24 -1.10 0.85
CA ASP A 34 -2.64 -0.06 1.79
C ASP A 34 -3.75 0.79 1.19
N GLY A 35 -4.80 1.09 1.96
CA GLY A 35 -5.97 1.88 1.51
C GLY A 35 -6.87 1.15 0.51
N THR A 36 -6.40 0.06 -0.07
CA THR A 36 -7.13 -0.80 -1.00
C THR A 36 -7.59 -2.08 -0.29
N LEU A 37 -6.76 -3.12 -0.14
CA LEU A 37 -7.19 -4.33 0.59
C LEU A 37 -7.17 -4.13 2.11
N LEU A 38 -6.38 -3.18 2.60
CA LEU A 38 -6.32 -2.75 3.98
C LEU A 38 -7.01 -1.39 4.15
N LYS A 39 -7.65 -1.14 5.30
CA LYS A 39 -8.31 0.15 5.57
C LYS A 39 -7.30 1.25 5.82
N ALA A 40 -6.13 0.94 6.39
CA ALA A 40 -5.09 1.93 6.60
C ALA A 40 -4.46 2.32 5.26
N SER A 41 -4.65 3.57 4.86
CA SER A 41 -4.04 4.12 3.64
C SER A 41 -2.55 4.46 3.82
N LEU A 42 -2.07 4.55 5.06
CA LEU A 42 -0.67 4.78 5.38
C LEU A 42 -0.14 3.57 6.14
N SER A 43 0.91 2.93 5.62
CA SER A 43 1.48 1.72 6.20
C SER A 43 2.32 1.98 7.46
N PHE A 44 2.39 3.24 7.93
CA PHE A 44 3.15 3.65 9.12
C PHE A 44 2.96 2.74 10.36
N PRO A 45 1.74 2.31 10.73
CA PRO A 45 1.52 1.41 11.87
C PRO A 45 2.28 0.08 11.75
N TYR A 46 2.51 -0.41 10.54
CA TYR A 46 3.25 -1.65 10.29
C TYR A 46 4.77 -1.43 10.38
N TYR A 47 5.26 -0.28 9.89
CA TYR A 47 6.67 0.10 10.02
C TYR A 47 7.10 0.29 11.47
N ILE A 48 6.24 0.86 12.33
CA ILE A 48 6.57 1.01 13.75
C ILE A 48 6.64 -0.34 14.48
N LEU A 49 5.79 -1.31 14.13
CA LEU A 49 5.88 -2.67 14.65
C LEU A 49 7.21 -3.33 14.25
N VAL A 50 7.62 -3.21 12.98
CA VAL A 50 8.94 -3.70 12.53
C VAL A 50 10.07 -2.99 13.27
N ALA A 51 10.01 -1.67 13.40
CA ALA A 51 11.03 -0.89 14.07
C ALA A 51 11.22 -1.29 15.54
N ILE A 52 10.13 -1.61 16.25
CA ILE A 52 10.16 -2.01 17.66
C ILE A 52 10.59 -3.47 17.81
N GLU A 53 9.92 -4.39 17.12
CA GLU A 53 10.04 -5.83 17.35
C GLU A 53 11.29 -6.44 16.71
N ALA A 54 11.66 -6.01 15.50
CA ALA A 54 12.89 -6.47 14.85
C ALA A 54 14.10 -5.58 15.21
N GLY A 55 13.83 -4.33 15.59
CA GLY A 55 14.84 -3.33 15.90
C GLY A 55 14.99 -3.08 17.40
N SER A 56 14.41 -1.98 17.87
CA SER A 56 14.43 -1.57 19.27
C SER A 56 13.33 -0.56 19.56
N LEU A 57 12.93 -0.46 20.84
CA LEU A 57 11.95 0.55 21.28
C LEU A 57 12.41 1.99 20.93
N LEU A 58 13.71 2.28 21.06
CA LEU A 58 14.28 3.58 20.71
C LEU A 58 14.07 3.89 19.21
N ARG A 59 14.22 2.89 18.34
CA ARG A 59 13.97 3.05 16.90
C ARG A 59 12.50 3.34 16.62
N GLY A 60 11.59 2.63 17.29
CA GLY A 60 10.16 2.91 17.23
C GLY A 60 9.83 4.34 17.68
N LEU A 61 10.45 4.81 18.76
CA LEU A 61 10.29 6.19 19.24
C LEU A 61 10.81 7.22 18.24
N ILE A 62 11.99 7.00 17.66
CA ILE A 62 12.54 7.87 16.61
C ILE A 62 11.58 7.95 15.43
N LEU A 63 11.07 6.80 14.97
CA LEU A 63 10.12 6.73 13.87
C LEU A 63 8.82 7.47 14.19
N LEU A 64 8.31 7.34 15.41
CA LEU A 64 7.13 8.07 15.89
C LEU A 64 7.35 9.59 15.88
N LEU A 65 8.52 10.05 16.30
CA LEU A 65 8.90 11.47 16.24
C LEU A 65 9.08 11.97 14.80
N CYS A 66 9.45 11.10 13.86
CA CYS A 66 9.55 11.43 12.44
C CYS A 66 8.21 11.50 11.71
N VAL A 67 7.10 10.99 12.29
CA VAL A 67 5.76 10.99 11.65
C VAL A 67 5.36 12.33 11.04
N PRO A 68 5.37 13.47 11.76
CA PRO A 68 4.95 14.74 11.18
C PRO A 68 5.83 15.15 10.00
N ILE A 69 7.14 14.83 10.05
CA ILE A 69 8.09 15.13 8.98
C ILE A 69 7.78 14.25 7.77
N ILE A 70 7.59 12.94 7.97
CA ILE A 70 7.26 11.98 6.91
C ILE A 70 5.93 12.35 6.26
N ALA A 71 4.94 12.77 7.04
CA ALA A 71 3.64 13.23 6.52
C ALA A 71 3.79 14.49 5.65
N VAL A 72 4.58 15.48 6.08
CA VAL A 72 4.89 16.66 5.26
C VAL A 72 5.61 16.26 3.97
N VAL A 73 6.60 15.38 4.05
CA VAL A 73 7.32 14.87 2.89
C VAL A 73 6.37 14.15 1.92
N TYR A 74 5.49 13.31 2.43
CA TYR A 74 4.52 12.57 1.63
C TYR A 74 3.59 13.51 0.86
N VAL A 75 3.06 14.54 1.54
CA VAL A 75 2.07 15.47 0.96
C VAL A 75 2.72 16.49 0.02
N PHE A 76 3.87 17.05 0.40
CA PHE A 76 4.46 18.21 -0.29
C PHE A 76 5.67 17.89 -1.17
N ILE A 77 6.34 16.74 -0.98
CA ILE A 77 7.57 16.40 -1.69
C ILE A 77 7.35 15.19 -2.61
N SER A 78 7.28 13.98 -2.07
CA SER A 78 6.99 12.77 -2.83
C SER A 78 6.69 11.57 -1.94
N GLU A 79 5.80 10.71 -2.45
CA GLU A 79 5.50 9.41 -1.86
C GLU A 79 6.74 8.48 -1.86
N ASP A 80 7.55 8.49 -2.92
CA ASP A 80 8.82 7.72 -2.98
C ASP A 80 9.77 8.13 -1.85
N PHE A 81 9.97 9.43 -1.62
CA PHE A 81 10.91 9.89 -0.60
C PHE A 81 10.39 9.60 0.81
N ALA A 82 9.08 9.75 1.06
CA ALA A 82 8.45 9.34 2.30
C ALA A 82 8.64 7.83 2.57
N GLY A 83 8.44 6.99 1.56
CA GLY A 83 8.69 5.55 1.64
C GLY A 83 10.15 5.22 1.98
N ARG A 84 11.11 5.90 1.35
CA ARG A 84 12.53 5.75 1.67
C ARG A 84 12.84 6.13 3.11
N MET A 85 12.23 7.18 3.65
CA MET A 85 12.39 7.56 5.06
C MET A 85 11.86 6.50 6.02
N LEU A 86 10.65 5.96 5.76
CA LEU A 86 10.07 4.88 6.55
C LEU A 86 10.98 3.65 6.57
N ILE A 87 11.47 3.24 5.39
CA ILE A 87 12.39 2.11 5.25
C ILE A 87 13.70 2.39 5.97
N PHE A 88 14.29 3.56 5.79
CA PHE A 88 15.57 3.90 6.39
C PHE A 88 15.50 3.84 7.93
N VAL A 89 14.52 4.51 8.55
CA VAL A 89 14.42 4.53 10.01
C VAL A 89 14.11 3.14 10.56
N SER A 90 13.20 2.39 9.92
CA SER A 90 12.71 1.11 10.45
C SER A 90 13.69 -0.05 10.20
N PHE A 91 14.42 -0.05 9.08
CA PHE A 91 15.21 -1.20 8.64
C PHE A 91 16.72 -1.02 8.78
N SER A 92 17.26 0.22 8.85
CA SER A 92 18.71 0.45 8.82
C SER A 92 19.44 -0.37 9.88
N GLY A 93 20.31 -1.27 9.43
CA GLY A 93 21.09 -2.14 10.28
C GLY A 93 20.26 -3.14 11.08
N VAL A 94 19.05 -3.53 10.68
CA VAL A 94 18.29 -4.64 11.27
C VAL A 94 18.60 -5.94 10.51
N LYS A 95 18.65 -7.11 11.19
CA LYS A 95 18.84 -8.38 10.47
C LYS A 95 17.60 -8.71 9.64
N VAL A 96 17.81 -9.18 8.42
CA VAL A 96 16.68 -9.56 7.55
C VAL A 96 15.86 -10.69 8.18
N SER A 97 16.52 -11.66 8.85
CA SER A 97 15.84 -12.73 9.59
C SER A 97 14.86 -12.21 10.65
N ASP A 98 15.23 -11.14 11.36
CA ASP A 98 14.41 -10.60 12.45
C ASP A 98 13.17 -9.88 11.87
N ILE A 99 13.36 -9.17 10.75
CA ILE A 99 12.25 -8.57 9.99
C ILE A 99 11.27 -9.64 9.51
N GLU A 100 11.78 -10.75 8.95
CA GLU A 100 10.92 -11.85 8.49
C GLU A 100 10.16 -12.52 9.65
N VAL A 101 10.79 -12.66 10.83
CA VAL A 101 10.12 -13.18 12.03
C VAL A 101 8.95 -12.29 12.41
N VAL A 102 9.14 -10.97 12.39
CA VAL A 102 8.08 -9.99 12.68
C VAL A 102 6.99 -10.03 11.60
N ALA A 103 7.38 -10.11 10.32
CA ALA A 103 6.44 -10.20 9.20
C ALA A 103 5.54 -11.45 9.28
N ARG A 104 6.08 -12.57 9.77
CA ARG A 104 5.34 -13.83 9.95
C ARG A 104 4.58 -13.93 11.27
N GLY A 105 5.12 -13.38 12.35
CA GLY A 105 4.61 -13.62 13.71
C GLY A 105 3.84 -12.46 14.32
N VAL A 106 4.19 -11.22 13.97
CA VAL A 106 3.63 -10.01 14.61
C VAL A 106 2.65 -9.31 13.69
N LEU A 107 3.01 -9.07 12.43
CA LEU A 107 2.19 -8.27 11.52
C LEU A 107 0.84 -8.91 11.11
N PRO A 108 0.71 -10.24 10.92
CA PRO A 108 -0.52 -10.80 10.35
C PRO A 108 -1.80 -10.50 11.14
N PRO A 109 -1.83 -10.57 12.50
CA PRO A 109 -3.00 -10.14 13.26
C PRO A 109 -3.41 -8.68 13.02
N PHE A 110 -2.45 -7.76 12.88
CA PHE A 110 -2.74 -6.35 12.63
C PHE A 110 -3.27 -6.15 11.21
N TYR A 111 -2.64 -6.78 10.22
CA TYR A 111 -3.14 -6.74 8.85
C TYR A 111 -4.53 -7.36 8.73
N ALA A 112 -4.78 -8.51 9.34
CA ALA A 112 -6.07 -9.20 9.30
C ALA A 112 -7.21 -8.35 9.89
N ALA A 113 -6.95 -7.64 11.01
CA ALA A 113 -7.92 -6.71 11.59
C ALA A 113 -8.22 -5.51 10.67
N ASP A 114 -7.25 -5.15 9.84
CA ASP A 114 -7.32 -4.02 8.92
C ASP A 114 -7.84 -4.40 7.52
N VAL A 115 -8.06 -5.67 7.22
CA VAL A 115 -8.63 -6.10 5.93
C VAL A 115 -10.01 -5.49 5.73
N ARG A 116 -10.22 -4.97 4.52
CA ARG A 116 -11.49 -4.39 4.08
C ARG A 116 -12.30 -5.43 3.29
N SER A 117 -13.53 -5.66 3.73
CA SER A 117 -14.33 -6.80 3.27
C SER A 117 -14.80 -6.68 1.82
N ASP A 118 -15.11 -5.48 1.35
CA ASP A 118 -15.59 -5.19 -0.01
C ASP A 118 -14.53 -5.50 -1.07
N SER A 119 -13.33 -4.92 -0.96
CA SER A 119 -12.24 -5.19 -1.91
C SER A 119 -11.68 -6.59 -1.75
N PHE A 120 -11.65 -7.11 -0.53
CA PHE A 120 -11.23 -8.50 -0.30
C PHE A 120 -12.18 -9.50 -0.97
N GLN A 121 -13.50 -9.26 -0.95
CA GLN A 121 -14.45 -10.16 -1.62
C GLN A 121 -14.22 -10.22 -3.14
N VAL A 122 -13.97 -9.07 -3.78
CA VAL A 122 -13.61 -9.01 -5.20
C VAL A 122 -12.28 -9.71 -5.44
N PHE A 123 -11.26 -9.39 -4.63
CA PHE A 123 -9.93 -9.98 -4.73
C PHE A 123 -9.99 -11.51 -4.60
N ASP A 124 -10.66 -12.05 -3.59
CA ASP A 124 -10.72 -13.48 -3.30
C ASP A 124 -11.54 -14.27 -4.34
N SER A 125 -12.48 -13.61 -5.03
CA SER A 125 -13.23 -14.22 -6.14
C SER A 125 -12.38 -14.51 -7.39
N CYS A 126 -11.16 -13.96 -7.44
CA CYS A 126 -10.23 -14.08 -8.56
C CYS A 126 -9.30 -15.31 -8.41
N GLN A 127 -8.93 -15.91 -9.54
CA GLN A 127 -8.07 -17.09 -9.58
C GLN A 127 -6.60 -16.70 -9.47
N ARG A 128 -6.15 -15.74 -10.31
CA ARG A 128 -4.79 -15.21 -10.28
C ARG A 128 -4.79 -13.88 -9.52
N LYS A 129 -4.08 -13.83 -8.40
CA LYS A 129 -4.15 -12.73 -7.43
C LYS A 129 -2.77 -12.12 -7.20
N VAL A 130 -2.54 -10.91 -7.69
CA VAL A 130 -1.26 -10.20 -7.57
C VAL A 130 -1.43 -8.91 -6.79
N ILE A 131 -0.56 -8.69 -5.80
CA ILE A 131 -0.48 -7.43 -5.06
C ILE A 131 0.61 -6.56 -5.67
N VAL A 132 0.32 -5.27 -5.81
CA VAL A 132 1.28 -4.25 -6.26
C VAL A 132 1.36 -3.10 -5.25
N THR A 133 2.42 -3.05 -4.45
CA THR A 133 2.49 -2.19 -3.25
C THR A 133 3.79 -1.41 -3.15
N ALA A 134 3.75 -0.24 -2.53
CA ALA A 134 4.95 0.51 -2.16
C ALA A 134 5.73 -0.14 -1.00
N ASN A 135 5.11 -1.06 -0.25
CA ASN A 135 5.74 -1.69 0.90
C ASN A 135 6.90 -2.63 0.53
N PRO A 136 7.90 -2.79 1.42
CA PRO A 136 8.90 -3.83 1.31
C PRO A 136 8.29 -5.21 1.16
N VAL A 137 8.72 -5.97 0.16
CA VAL A 137 8.24 -7.35 -0.07
C VAL A 137 8.43 -8.21 1.19
N VAL A 138 9.60 -8.11 1.84
CA VAL A 138 9.93 -8.83 3.07
C VAL A 138 8.96 -8.57 4.23
N MET A 139 8.24 -7.44 4.21
CA MET A 139 7.29 -7.05 5.26
C MET A 139 5.90 -7.64 5.03
N VAL A 140 5.48 -7.80 3.78
CA VAL A 140 4.06 -8.10 3.43
C VAL A 140 3.86 -9.46 2.77
N ASP A 141 4.90 -10.07 2.19
CA ASP A 141 4.78 -11.25 1.32
C ASP A 141 4.11 -12.44 2.02
N THR A 142 4.48 -12.72 3.27
CA THR A 142 3.84 -13.79 4.06
C THR A 142 2.36 -13.51 4.27
N PHE A 143 1.98 -12.29 4.69
CA PHE A 143 0.58 -11.98 4.92
C PHE A 143 -0.24 -12.16 3.64
N VAL A 144 0.27 -11.65 2.52
CA VAL A 144 -0.42 -11.77 1.23
C VAL A 144 -0.60 -13.22 0.82
N LYS A 145 0.45 -14.03 0.88
CA LYS A 145 0.39 -15.42 0.40
C LYS A 145 -0.40 -16.33 1.33
N ASP A 146 -0.13 -16.25 2.62
CA ASP A 146 -0.64 -17.22 3.58
C ASP A 146 -2.04 -16.85 4.10
N PHE A 147 -2.42 -15.57 4.07
CA PHE A 147 -3.69 -15.09 4.63
C PHE A 147 -4.64 -14.51 3.59
N LEU A 148 -4.17 -13.76 2.60
CA LEU A 148 -5.02 -13.24 1.51
C LEU A 148 -5.15 -14.23 0.34
N GLY A 149 -4.37 -15.31 0.34
CA GLY A 149 -4.29 -16.25 -0.78
C GLY A 149 -3.76 -15.63 -2.06
N GLY A 150 -2.95 -14.56 -1.96
CA GLY A 150 -2.29 -13.94 -3.10
C GLY A 150 -1.18 -14.83 -3.64
N GLU A 151 -1.00 -14.84 -4.96
CA GLU A 151 0.02 -15.63 -5.63
C GLU A 151 1.39 -14.93 -5.59
N LYS A 152 1.39 -13.61 -5.77
CA LYS A 152 2.60 -12.81 -5.92
C LYS A 152 2.45 -11.42 -5.30
N VAL A 153 3.54 -10.95 -4.69
CA VAL A 153 3.72 -9.55 -4.34
C VAL A 153 4.76 -8.92 -5.27
N LEU A 154 4.36 -7.82 -5.91
CA LEU A 154 5.24 -6.86 -6.56
C LEU A 154 5.38 -5.70 -5.58
N GLY A 155 6.53 -5.61 -4.93
CA GLY A 155 6.77 -4.60 -3.88
C GLY A 155 8.14 -3.95 -3.99
N THR A 156 8.42 -3.08 -3.03
CA THR A 156 9.74 -2.46 -2.90
C THR A 156 10.76 -3.49 -2.41
N GLU A 157 11.92 -3.55 -3.06
CA GLU A 157 13.01 -4.44 -2.66
C GLU A 157 14.02 -3.67 -1.81
N ILE A 158 14.25 -4.12 -0.58
CA ILE A 158 15.26 -3.50 0.31
C ILE A 158 16.67 -3.95 -0.07
N GLU A 159 17.64 -3.06 0.15
CA GLU A 159 19.05 -3.40 0.02
C GLU A 159 19.55 -4.11 1.28
N VAL A 160 20.28 -5.21 1.07
CA VAL A 160 20.80 -6.07 2.13
C VAL A 160 22.31 -6.16 1.99
N ASN A 161 23.03 -5.95 3.08
CA ASN A 161 24.47 -6.17 3.12
C ASN A 161 24.77 -7.67 3.07
N PRO A 162 25.45 -8.16 2.01
CA PRO A 162 25.65 -9.60 1.80
C PRO A 162 26.58 -10.25 2.83
N ARG A 163 27.40 -9.46 3.54
CA ARG A 163 28.33 -9.97 4.57
C ARG A 163 27.66 -10.14 5.92
N THR A 164 26.74 -9.26 6.27
CA THR A 164 26.11 -9.23 7.61
C THR A 164 24.67 -9.74 7.61
N ASN A 165 24.06 -9.91 6.43
CA ASN A 165 22.64 -10.19 6.24
C ASN A 165 21.73 -9.19 6.97
N ARG A 166 22.14 -7.92 6.96
CA ARG A 166 21.39 -6.81 7.56
C ARG A 166 20.90 -5.87 6.47
N ALA A 167 19.68 -5.37 6.64
CA ALA A 167 19.16 -4.31 5.78
C ALA A 167 20.01 -3.05 5.93
N THR A 168 20.35 -2.39 4.82
CA THR A 168 21.18 -1.18 4.86
C THR A 168 20.38 0.08 5.16
N GLY A 169 19.04 0.00 5.05
CA GLY A 169 18.13 1.14 5.13
C GLY A 169 17.80 1.75 3.77
N PHE A 170 18.46 1.29 2.70
CA PHE A 170 18.20 1.72 1.34
C PHE A 170 17.36 0.69 0.58
N VAL A 171 16.90 1.08 -0.61
CA VAL A 171 16.11 0.25 -1.51
C VAL A 171 16.92 -0.01 -2.78
N LYS A 172 16.74 -1.18 -3.37
CA LYS A 172 17.34 -1.53 -4.66
C LYS A 172 16.67 -0.73 -5.78
N GLU A 173 17.37 -0.59 -6.91
CA GLU A 173 16.79 -0.07 -8.14
C GLU A 173 15.53 -0.87 -8.53
N PRO A 174 14.44 -0.22 -8.98
CA PRO A 174 14.34 1.20 -9.36
C PRO A 174 13.99 2.18 -8.21
N GLY A 175 13.89 1.70 -6.96
CA GLY A 175 13.45 2.49 -5.83
C GLY A 175 12.16 1.98 -5.18
N VAL A 176 11.40 2.89 -4.57
CA VAL A 176 10.09 2.55 -3.99
C VAL A 176 9.09 2.33 -5.12
N LEU A 177 8.30 1.26 -5.03
CA LEU A 177 7.37 0.85 -6.09
C LEU A 177 6.08 1.69 -6.07
N VAL A 178 6.17 2.92 -6.58
CA VAL A 178 5.07 3.91 -6.61
C VAL A 178 4.88 4.51 -8.01
N GLY A 179 3.66 4.95 -8.32
CA GLY A 179 3.35 5.61 -9.60
C GLY A 179 3.67 4.73 -10.81
N LYS A 180 4.39 5.31 -11.78
CA LYS A 180 4.84 4.61 -12.99
C LYS A 180 5.55 3.28 -12.74
N TRP A 181 6.24 3.12 -11.59
CA TRP A 181 6.93 1.88 -11.28
C TRP A 181 5.97 0.72 -11.00
N LYS A 182 4.80 0.98 -10.39
CA LYS A 182 3.72 -0.02 -10.24
C LYS A 182 3.28 -0.53 -11.62
N LYS A 183 3.06 0.38 -12.57
CA LYS A 183 2.70 0.03 -13.96
C LYS A 183 3.78 -0.84 -14.61
N PHE A 184 5.04 -0.45 -14.53
CA PHE A 184 6.15 -1.25 -15.10
C PHE A 184 6.26 -2.63 -14.47
N ALA A 185 6.06 -2.76 -13.16
CA ALA A 185 6.07 -4.06 -12.48
C ALA A 185 4.93 -4.96 -12.98
N ILE A 186 3.73 -4.43 -13.14
CA ILE A 186 2.59 -5.18 -13.70
C ILE A 186 2.87 -5.61 -15.14
N LEU A 187 3.35 -4.71 -16.01
CA LEU A 187 3.71 -5.07 -17.39
C LEU A 187 4.78 -6.17 -17.44
N LYS A 188 5.75 -6.14 -16.52
CA LYS A 188 6.79 -7.17 -16.44
C LYS A 188 6.26 -8.52 -15.98
N GLU A 189 5.29 -8.54 -15.05
CA GLU A 189 4.71 -9.75 -14.47
C GLU A 189 3.66 -10.41 -15.39
N PHE A 190 2.84 -9.60 -16.05
CA PHE A 190 1.71 -10.07 -16.86
C PHE A 190 2.02 -10.13 -18.36
N GLY A 191 3.03 -9.40 -18.84
CA GLY A 191 3.34 -9.31 -20.26
C GLY A 191 2.15 -8.74 -21.04
N GLU A 192 1.74 -9.44 -22.09
CA GLU A 192 0.60 -9.06 -22.94
C GLU A 192 -0.77 -9.43 -22.33
N ASP A 193 -0.81 -10.40 -21.40
CA ASP A 193 -2.05 -10.83 -20.75
C ASP A 193 -2.31 -10.03 -19.47
N LEU A 194 -2.69 -8.77 -19.66
CA LEU A 194 -2.88 -7.78 -18.60
C LEU A 194 -3.99 -8.19 -17.61
N PRO A 195 -3.90 -7.77 -16.33
CA PRO A 195 -4.90 -8.12 -15.32
C PRO A 195 -6.31 -7.71 -15.74
N ASP A 196 -7.26 -8.60 -15.49
CA ASP A 196 -8.66 -8.32 -15.79
C ASP A 196 -9.21 -7.21 -14.88
N ILE A 197 -8.81 -7.22 -13.61
CA ILE A 197 -9.26 -6.27 -12.60
C ILE A 197 -8.05 -5.52 -12.01
N GLY A 198 -8.14 -4.19 -11.98
CA GLY A 198 -7.24 -3.31 -11.24
C GLY A 198 -7.95 -2.65 -10.06
N ILE A 199 -7.41 -2.73 -8.85
CA ILE A 199 -7.97 -2.10 -7.65
C ILE A 199 -6.92 -1.19 -7.00
N GLY A 200 -7.27 0.07 -6.75
CA GLY A 200 -6.39 1.06 -6.09
C GLY A 200 -7.20 2.16 -5.38
N ASP A 201 -6.56 2.93 -4.52
CA ASP A 201 -7.20 3.98 -3.71
C ASP A 201 -6.61 5.38 -3.94
N ARG A 202 -5.54 5.50 -4.74
CA ARG A 202 -4.80 6.76 -4.92
C ARG A 202 -4.46 7.10 -6.35
N LYS A 203 -4.10 8.38 -6.56
CA LYS A 203 -3.61 8.87 -7.86
C LYS A 203 -2.36 8.13 -8.35
N SER A 204 -1.51 7.66 -7.43
CA SER A 204 -0.31 6.88 -7.78
C SER A 204 -0.64 5.49 -8.32
N ASP A 205 -1.88 5.01 -8.16
CA ASP A 205 -2.34 3.72 -8.70
C ASP A 205 -2.91 3.84 -10.11
N HIS A 206 -3.31 5.05 -10.53
CA HIS A 206 -3.98 5.30 -11.80
C HIS A 206 -3.19 4.75 -12.99
N ASP A 207 -1.86 4.81 -12.93
CA ASP A 207 -0.99 4.34 -14.01
C ASP A 207 -1.11 2.84 -14.23
N PHE A 208 -1.04 2.03 -13.17
CA PHE A 208 -1.18 0.57 -13.30
C PHE A 208 -2.64 0.18 -13.48
N MET A 209 -3.58 0.85 -12.82
CA MET A 209 -4.99 0.59 -13.03
C MET A 209 -5.33 0.79 -14.50
N SER A 210 -4.83 1.85 -15.14
CA SER A 210 -5.16 2.20 -16.53
C SER A 210 -4.84 1.12 -17.57
N ILE A 211 -3.96 0.17 -17.27
CA ILE A 211 -3.64 -0.97 -18.15
C ILE A 211 -4.48 -2.21 -17.85
N CYS A 212 -5.21 -2.25 -16.75
CA CYS A 212 -6.17 -3.32 -16.45
C CYS A 212 -7.45 -3.17 -17.29
N LYS A 213 -8.11 -4.30 -17.59
CA LYS A 213 -9.31 -4.35 -18.45
C LYS A 213 -10.49 -3.64 -17.78
N VAL A 214 -10.72 -3.92 -16.50
CA VAL A 214 -11.70 -3.27 -15.63
C VAL A 214 -10.97 -2.71 -14.40
N ARG A 215 -11.46 -1.59 -13.86
CA ARG A 215 -10.73 -0.78 -12.89
C ARG A 215 -11.69 -0.24 -11.86
N TYR A 216 -11.41 -0.51 -10.59
CA TYR A 216 -12.21 -0.02 -9.48
C TYR A 216 -11.36 0.83 -8.57
N PHE A 217 -11.87 2.00 -8.25
CA PHE A 217 -11.23 2.91 -7.32
C PHE A 217 -11.93 2.85 -6.00
N ASP A 218 -11.14 2.80 -4.94
CA ASP A 218 -11.66 2.78 -3.60
C ASP A 218 -11.43 4.10 -2.90
N PHE A 219 -12.53 4.82 -2.66
CA PHE A 219 -12.46 6.13 -2.03
C PHE A 219 -12.86 6.02 -0.57
N THR A 220 -11.87 5.82 0.31
CA THR A 220 -12.08 5.96 1.76
C THR A 220 -11.66 7.36 2.19
N ILE A 221 -12.61 8.27 2.44
CA ILE A 221 -12.32 9.55 3.10
C ILE A 221 -12.21 9.34 4.61
N TYR A 222 -11.02 9.43 5.17
CA TYR A 222 -10.86 9.74 6.60
C TYR A 222 -10.89 11.26 6.79
N ILE A 223 -12.07 11.82 7.10
CA ILE A 223 -12.15 13.22 7.57
C ILE A 223 -11.61 13.25 9.00
N PHE A 224 -10.37 13.72 9.19
CA PHE A 224 -9.96 14.28 10.48
C PHE A 224 -10.65 15.64 10.61
N LYS A 225 -11.89 15.66 11.12
CA LYS A 225 -12.57 16.93 11.38
C LYS A 225 -11.85 17.59 12.54
N ASN A 226 -10.98 18.55 12.24
CA ASN A 226 -10.38 19.42 13.24
C ASN A 226 -11.50 19.98 14.12
N SER A 227 -11.46 19.62 15.40
CA SER A 227 -12.29 20.22 16.45
C SER A 227 -11.80 21.65 16.69
N LEU A 228 -12.17 22.56 15.79
CA LEU A 228 -12.10 24.01 16.00
C LEU A 228 -13.48 24.63 15.81
N GLN A 229 -14.48 24.07 16.51
CA GLN A 229 -15.70 24.80 16.84
C GLN A 229 -16.28 24.23 18.15
N ASN A 230 -16.11 25.03 19.21
CA ASN A 230 -16.61 24.90 20.58
C ASN A 230 -15.82 24.06 21.61
N PRO A 231 -15.07 24.70 22.53
CA PRO A 231 -14.28 24.04 23.58
C PRO A 231 -15.11 23.62 24.81
N LYS A 232 -16.36 23.16 24.65
CA LYS A 232 -17.25 22.92 25.81
C LYS A 232 -17.82 21.52 26.00
N ASP A 233 -17.61 20.58 25.09
CA ASP A 233 -18.06 19.20 25.30
C ASP A 233 -16.86 18.26 25.31
N GLY A 234 -16.50 17.77 26.51
CA GLY A 234 -15.41 16.84 26.76
C GLY A 234 -15.66 15.41 26.25
N ARG A 235 -16.13 15.25 25.01
CA ARG A 235 -16.24 13.95 24.36
C ARG A 235 -15.03 13.70 23.46
N LEU A 236 -14.40 12.54 23.65
CA LEU A 236 -13.37 12.04 22.72
C LEU A 236 -13.92 11.95 21.29
N PRO A 237 -13.08 12.14 20.27
CA PRO A 237 -13.51 12.07 18.88
C PRO A 237 -14.05 10.68 18.55
N VAL A 238 -15.26 10.65 17.98
CA VAL A 238 -15.88 9.44 17.43
C VAL A 238 -15.51 9.36 15.94
N LEU A 239 -14.86 8.27 15.54
CA LEU A 239 -14.69 7.87 14.15
C LEU A 239 -16.07 7.55 13.58
N ILE A 240 -16.53 8.32 12.58
CA ILE A 240 -17.74 8.01 11.83
C ILE A 240 -17.34 7.80 10.37
N SER A 241 -17.52 6.57 9.90
CA SER A 241 -17.49 6.19 8.49
C SER A 241 -18.79 6.68 7.84
N VAL A 242 -18.69 7.38 6.71
CA VAL A 242 -19.85 7.72 5.87
C VAL A 242 -19.72 6.88 4.61
N ASN A 243 -20.64 5.93 4.45
CA ASN A 243 -20.84 5.14 3.23
C ASN A 243 -21.33 6.02 2.07
#